data_AF-A0A1R0H5F0-F1
#
_entry.id   AF-A0A1R0H5F0-F1
#
_cell.length_a   1.000
_cell.length_b   1.000
_cell.length_c   1.000
_cell.angle_alpha   90.00
_cell.angle_beta   90.00
_cell.angle_gamma   90.00
#
_symmetry.space_group_name_H-M   'P 1'
#
loop_
_entity.id
_entity.type
_entity.pdbx_description
1 polymer ?
#
loop_
_entity_poly.entity_id
_entity_poly.type
_entity_poly.pdbx_seq_one_letter_code
_entity_poly.pdbx_strand_id
1 'polypeptide(L)'
;MSDMWASLLLAHCLKGSLSSNSAVMTILRHCSNTLKEAHFLSQGRLVVSELNMQINLLLFDVSIDSNNLVRSQQALESLFELSDETKLWEHFEHDIMLRYAVQQIQNKNTEAALQLLESIFSQKSLESMCNPNVWALSGLYISLIHFGNGYNNFELARDILNRISQHYKSREIDRPNYMVMSGLKLLAALDTIETVRAKGMILDCIKFFKDSDTSGLLVVSLSEASALYRATNADEAETMAKTAMGISALTKNPFLSEISKNCLEVLKL
;
A
#
# COMPACT_ATOMS: atom_id res chain seq x y z
N MET A 1 11.19 22.33 -16.99
CA MET A 1 9.88 21.69 -16.73
C MET A 1 9.68 20.40 -17.53
N SER A 2 9.94 20.35 -18.85
CA SER A 2 9.81 19.11 -19.65
C SER A 2 10.59 17.91 -19.07
N ASP A 3 11.85 18.12 -18.67
CA ASP A 3 12.71 17.04 -18.16
C ASP A 3 12.26 16.51 -16.79
N MET A 4 11.61 17.36 -15.98
CA MET A 4 11.07 16.99 -14.67
C MET A 4 9.81 16.14 -14.80
N TRP A 5 8.90 16.51 -15.70
CA TRP A 5 7.70 15.71 -15.99
C TRP A 5 8.07 14.35 -16.60
N ALA A 6 9.04 14.32 -17.50
CA ALA A 6 9.59 13.07 -18.03
C ALA A 6 10.24 12.22 -16.93
N SER A 7 10.97 12.85 -15.99
CA SER A 7 11.59 12.17 -14.85
C SER A 7 10.55 11.66 -13.83
N LEU A 8 9.48 12.41 -13.57
CA LEU A 8 8.39 11.99 -12.70
C LEU A 8 7.58 10.85 -13.32
N LEU A 9 7.28 10.95 -14.61
CA LEU A 9 6.64 9.89 -15.37
C LEU A 9 7.51 8.62 -15.36
N LEU A 10 8.82 8.77 -15.58
CA LEU A 10 9.77 7.67 -15.49
C LEU A 10 9.81 7.06 -14.09
N ALA A 11 9.87 7.87 -13.03
CA ALA A 11 9.83 7.39 -11.65
C ALA A 11 8.52 6.65 -11.35
N HIS A 12 7.39 7.14 -11.85
CA HIS A 12 6.08 6.52 -11.68
C HIS A 12 6.00 5.17 -12.41
N CYS A 13 6.45 5.10 -13.66
CA CYS A 13 6.54 3.85 -14.42
C CYS A 13 7.50 2.85 -13.76
N LEU A 14 8.62 3.33 -13.23
CA LEU A 14 9.62 2.49 -12.56
C LEU A 14 9.18 2.00 -11.18
N LYS A 15 8.30 2.73 -10.47
CA LYS A 15 7.67 2.29 -9.20
C LYS A 15 6.79 1.06 -9.40
N GLY A 16 6.13 0.95 -10.56
CA GLY A 16 5.35 -0.24 -10.93
C GLY A 16 6.24 -1.42 -11.31
N SER A 17 7.24 -1.20 -12.14
CA SER A 17 8.15 -2.27 -12.56
C SER A 17 9.07 -2.74 -11.42
N LEU A 18 9.49 -4.02 -11.42
CA LEU A 18 10.48 -4.64 -10.51
C LEU A 18 11.87 -3.95 -10.45
N SER A 19 12.03 -2.76 -11.05
CA SER A 19 13.24 -1.97 -11.05
C SER A 19 13.58 -1.47 -9.65
N SER A 20 14.87 -1.49 -9.29
CA SER A 20 15.32 -1.26 -7.93
C SER A 20 14.79 0.07 -7.34
N ASN A 21 14.17 0.01 -6.16
CA ASN A 21 13.74 1.19 -5.38
C ASN A 21 14.83 2.28 -5.27
N SER A 22 16.12 1.92 -5.35
CA SER A 22 17.25 2.86 -5.43
C SER A 22 17.24 3.78 -6.65
N ALA A 23 16.88 3.28 -7.83
CA ALA A 23 16.81 4.08 -9.06
C ALA A 23 15.65 5.08 -9.00
N VAL A 24 14.47 4.61 -8.59
CA VAL A 24 13.27 5.45 -8.37
C VAL A 24 13.57 6.56 -7.35
N MET A 25 14.17 6.22 -6.20
CA MET A 25 14.57 7.20 -5.20
C MET A 25 15.56 8.24 -5.72
N THR A 26 16.50 7.84 -6.58
CA THR A 26 17.48 8.78 -7.17
C THR A 26 16.79 9.78 -8.09
N ILE A 27 15.87 9.30 -8.93
CA ILE A 27 15.10 10.16 -9.84
C ILE A 27 14.18 11.11 -9.05
N LEU A 28 13.45 10.61 -8.06
CA LEU A 28 12.55 11.42 -7.23
C LEU A 28 13.30 12.51 -6.45
N ARG A 29 14.49 12.19 -5.91
CA ARG A 29 15.35 13.19 -5.26
C ARG A 29 15.85 14.25 -6.23
N HIS A 30 16.25 13.84 -7.43
CA HIS A 30 16.65 14.79 -8.46
C HIS A 30 15.50 15.76 -8.77
N CYS A 31 14.28 15.23 -8.97
CA CYS A 31 13.08 16.05 -9.19
C CYS A 31 12.81 17.01 -8.02
N SER A 32 12.89 16.54 -6.78
CA SER A 32 12.69 17.38 -5.59
C SER A 32 13.73 18.50 -5.48
N ASN A 33 15.02 18.20 -5.72
CA ASN A 33 16.08 19.21 -5.68
C ASN A 33 15.89 20.27 -6.77
N THR A 34 15.58 19.85 -8.01
CA THR A 34 15.30 20.77 -9.12
C THR A 34 14.08 21.66 -8.82
N LEU A 35 13.04 21.14 -8.15
CA LEU A 35 11.89 21.95 -7.74
C LEU A 35 12.24 22.95 -6.64
N LYS A 36 13.03 22.56 -5.64
CA LYS A 36 13.50 23.47 -4.59
C LYS A 36 14.29 24.64 -5.18
N GLU A 37 15.15 24.38 -6.16
CA GLU A 37 15.90 25.40 -6.88
C GLU A 37 15.00 26.29 -7.75
N ALA A 38 14.01 25.72 -8.44
CA ALA A 38 13.04 26.46 -9.25
C ALA A 38 12.05 27.29 -8.42
N HIS A 39 11.74 26.86 -7.19
CA HIS A 39 10.86 27.57 -6.26
C HIS A 39 11.40 28.96 -5.90
N PHE A 40 12.73 29.10 -5.84
CA PHE A 40 13.41 30.36 -5.58
C PHE A 40 13.28 31.41 -6.71
N LEU A 41 12.87 30.99 -7.92
CA LEU A 41 12.96 31.80 -9.14
C LEU A 41 11.61 32.17 -9.79
N SER A 42 10.45 31.73 -9.28
CA SER A 42 9.17 31.89 -10.01
C SER A 42 7.98 32.45 -9.22
N GLN A 43 7.05 33.12 -9.94
CA GLN A 43 5.76 33.64 -9.45
C GLN A 43 4.69 32.54 -9.21
N GLY A 44 4.99 31.24 -9.42
CA GLY A 44 4.03 30.12 -9.38
C GLY A 44 4.15 29.23 -8.14
N ARG A 45 4.22 29.82 -6.95
CA ARG A 45 4.56 29.12 -5.69
C ARG A 45 3.66 27.92 -5.38
N LEU A 46 2.33 28.06 -5.54
CA LEU A 46 1.38 27.01 -5.14
C LEU A 46 1.51 25.72 -5.96
N VAL A 47 1.57 25.82 -7.30
CA VAL A 47 1.70 24.65 -8.19
C VAL A 47 3.02 23.91 -7.95
N VAL A 48 4.10 24.65 -7.69
CA VAL A 48 5.41 24.08 -7.35
C VAL A 48 5.37 23.37 -5.99
N SER A 49 4.69 23.95 -5.00
CA SER A 49 4.49 23.33 -3.69
C SER A 49 3.64 22.07 -3.75
N GLU A 50 2.56 22.06 -4.53
CA GLU A 50 1.72 20.86 -4.76
C GLU A 50 2.53 19.74 -5.44
N LEU A 51 3.34 20.08 -6.43
CA LEU A 51 4.22 19.11 -7.07
C LEU A 51 5.26 18.54 -6.10
N ASN A 52 5.85 19.39 -5.26
CA ASN A 52 6.79 18.94 -4.24
C ASN A 52 6.09 18.05 -3.19
N MET A 53 4.84 18.34 -2.83
CA MET A 53 4.03 17.48 -1.97
C MET A 53 3.83 16.08 -2.58
N GLN A 54 3.45 16.01 -3.85
CA GLN A 54 3.28 14.75 -4.57
C GLN A 54 4.58 13.93 -4.65
N ILE A 55 5.73 14.59 -4.84
CA ILE A 55 7.04 13.92 -4.82
C ILE A 55 7.35 13.36 -3.44
N ASN A 56 7.09 14.12 -2.37
CA ASN A 56 7.35 13.64 -1.02
C ASN A 56 6.41 12.48 -0.64
N LEU A 57 5.17 12.46 -1.13
CA LEU A 57 4.28 11.31 -0.99
C LEU A 57 4.86 10.07 -1.72
N LEU A 58 5.39 10.23 -2.93
CA LEU A 58 6.04 9.14 -3.66
C LEU A 58 7.34 8.66 -2.98
N LEU A 59 8.15 9.58 -2.45
CA LEU A 59 9.35 9.27 -1.68
C LEU A 59 9.01 8.47 -0.42
N PHE A 60 7.92 8.83 0.27
CA PHE A 60 7.40 8.08 1.40
C PHE A 60 7.03 6.65 0.99
N ASP A 61 6.17 6.49 -0.02
CA ASP A 61 5.70 5.18 -0.47
C ASP A 61 6.88 4.25 -0.83
N VAL A 62 7.85 4.73 -1.61
CA VAL A 62 9.04 3.94 -1.99
C VAL A 62 9.94 3.63 -0.79
N SER A 63 9.98 4.52 0.20
CA SER A 63 10.75 4.30 1.43
C SER A 63 10.11 3.21 2.31
N ILE A 64 8.78 3.15 2.36
CA ILE A 64 8.05 2.06 3.02
C ILE A 64 8.27 0.74 2.29
N ASP A 65 8.14 0.71 0.97
CA ASP A 65 8.34 -0.51 0.16
C ASP A 65 9.76 -1.09 0.32
N SER A 66 10.75 -0.22 0.50
CA SER A 66 12.15 -0.59 0.76
C SER A 66 12.49 -0.82 2.24
N ASN A 67 11.50 -0.78 3.14
CA ASN A 67 11.66 -0.93 4.59
C ASN A 67 12.71 0.03 5.19
N ASN A 68 12.79 1.26 4.68
CA ASN A 68 13.73 2.28 5.13
C ASN A 68 13.05 3.30 6.05
N LEU A 69 12.93 2.94 7.32
CA LEU A 69 12.20 3.72 8.34
C LEU A 69 12.74 5.14 8.53
N VAL A 70 14.07 5.33 8.41
CA VAL A 70 14.70 6.65 8.54
C VAL A 70 14.26 7.56 7.41
N ARG A 71 14.21 7.04 6.17
CA ARG A 71 13.82 7.83 5.01
C ARG A 71 12.31 8.09 4.95
N SER A 72 11.50 7.13 5.36
CA SER A 72 10.05 7.35 5.45
C SER A 72 9.72 8.41 6.50
N GLN A 73 10.43 8.43 7.63
CA GLN A 73 10.33 9.50 8.63
C GLN A 73 10.72 10.87 8.05
N GLN A 74 11.87 10.96 7.37
CA GLN A 74 12.31 12.22 6.73
C GLN A 74 11.32 12.73 5.68
N ALA A 75 10.77 11.83 4.85
CA ALA A 75 9.77 12.19 3.86
C ALA A 75 8.49 12.72 4.54
N LEU A 76 8.08 12.09 5.65
CA LEU A 76 6.92 12.52 6.42
C LEU A 76 7.12 13.89 7.07
N GLU A 77 8.29 14.15 7.66
CA GLU A 77 8.66 15.47 8.19
C GLU A 77 8.60 16.55 7.10
N SER A 78 9.12 16.26 5.91
CA SER A 78 9.03 17.16 4.76
C SER A 78 7.59 17.41 4.30
N LEU A 79 6.68 16.42 4.41
CA LEU A 79 5.26 16.61 4.11
C LEU A 79 4.60 17.58 5.10
N PHE A 80 4.85 17.41 6.40
CA PHE A 80 4.34 18.31 7.44
C PHE A 80 4.86 19.74 7.24
N GLU A 81 6.17 19.92 7.09
CA GLU A 81 6.80 21.23 6.84
C GLU A 81 6.18 21.93 5.63
N LEU A 82 6.10 21.24 4.48
CA LEU A 82 5.52 21.79 3.26
C LEU A 82 4.06 22.16 3.46
N SER A 83 3.29 21.34 4.15
CA SER A 83 1.86 21.55 4.34
C SER A 83 1.57 22.79 5.20
N ASP A 84 2.39 23.02 6.23
CA ASP A 84 2.31 24.17 7.13
C ASP A 84 2.72 25.47 6.43
N GLU A 85 3.82 25.44 5.68
CA GLU A 85 4.35 26.62 4.99
C GLU A 85 3.44 27.14 3.87
N THR A 86 2.69 26.25 3.22
CA THR A 86 2.00 26.55 1.95
C THR A 86 0.48 26.49 2.05
N LYS A 87 -0.07 26.23 3.24
CA LYS A 87 -1.51 26.01 3.49
C LYS A 87 -2.10 24.86 2.65
N LEU A 88 -1.26 23.91 2.24
CA LEU A 88 -1.67 22.73 1.48
C LEU A 88 -2.29 21.64 2.36
N TRP A 89 -2.31 21.83 3.68
CA TRP A 89 -2.94 20.89 4.63
C TRP A 89 -4.36 20.51 4.18
N GLU A 90 -5.23 21.47 3.86
CA GLU A 90 -6.62 21.21 3.44
C GLU A 90 -6.74 20.28 2.21
N HIS A 91 -5.69 20.20 1.38
CA HIS A 91 -5.70 19.43 0.13
C HIS A 91 -5.10 18.03 0.30
N PHE A 92 -4.17 17.86 1.26
CA PHE A 92 -3.39 16.64 1.43
C PHE A 92 -3.48 16.03 2.84
N GLU A 93 -4.20 16.64 3.78
CA GLU A 93 -4.32 16.23 5.18
C GLU A 93 -4.54 14.73 5.32
N HIS A 94 -5.55 14.18 4.66
CA HIS A 94 -5.91 12.77 4.79
C HIS A 94 -4.85 11.83 4.20
N ASP A 95 -4.18 12.24 3.11
CA ASP A 95 -3.06 11.49 2.56
C ASP A 95 -1.87 11.49 3.53
N ILE A 96 -1.53 12.64 4.12
CA ILE A 96 -0.46 12.77 5.12
C ILE A 96 -0.79 11.95 6.37
N MET A 97 -2.02 12.05 6.89
CA MET A 97 -2.48 11.28 8.05
C MET A 97 -2.44 9.77 7.78
N LEU A 98 -2.86 9.32 6.59
CA LEU A 98 -2.77 7.91 6.22
C LEU A 98 -1.31 7.42 6.20
N ARG A 99 -0.39 8.21 5.63
CA ARG A 99 1.04 7.86 5.63
C ARG A 99 1.62 7.85 7.05
N TYR A 100 1.22 8.80 7.88
CA TYR A 100 1.64 8.83 9.27
C TYR A 100 1.16 7.59 10.03
N ALA A 101 -0.09 7.16 9.82
CA ALA A 101 -0.60 5.93 10.39
C ALA A 101 0.20 4.70 9.94
N VAL A 102 0.53 4.59 8.65
CA VAL A 102 1.38 3.51 8.12
C VAL A 102 2.78 3.53 8.76
N GLN A 103 3.37 4.71 8.97
CA GLN A 103 4.63 4.83 9.69
C GLN A 103 4.52 4.35 11.14
N GLN A 104 3.40 4.64 11.83
CA GLN A 104 3.16 4.14 13.19
C GLN A 104 3.07 2.60 13.24
N ILE A 105 2.42 1.97 12.24
CA ILE A 105 2.38 0.51 12.11
C ILE A 105 3.81 -0.05 12.01
N GLN A 106 4.65 0.54 11.15
CA GLN A 106 6.04 0.11 10.98
C GLN A 106 6.88 0.29 12.25
N ASN A 107 6.62 1.35 13.00
CA ASN A 107 7.22 1.60 14.32
C ASN A 107 6.62 0.73 15.44
N LYS A 108 5.73 -0.21 15.11
CA LYS A 108 5.00 -1.09 16.05
C LYS A 108 4.13 -0.33 17.06
N ASN A 109 3.79 0.93 16.77
CA ASN A 109 2.88 1.74 17.56
C ASN A 109 1.44 1.57 17.06
N THR A 110 0.89 0.37 17.29
CA THR A 110 -0.41 -0.05 16.75
C THR A 110 -1.56 0.82 17.26
N GLU A 111 -1.51 1.26 18.52
CA GLU A 111 -2.56 2.09 19.11
C GLU A 111 -2.66 3.47 18.43
N ALA A 112 -1.54 4.16 18.26
CA ALA A 112 -1.51 5.45 17.55
C ALA A 112 -1.92 5.29 16.08
N ALA A 113 -1.50 4.19 15.43
CA ALA A 113 -1.93 3.88 14.08
C ALA A 113 -3.46 3.72 13.99
N LEU A 114 -4.07 2.94 14.89
CA LEU A 114 -5.52 2.73 14.92
C LEU A 114 -6.28 4.04 15.15
N GLN A 115 -5.86 4.87 16.11
CA GLN A 115 -6.51 6.16 16.38
C GLN A 115 -6.54 7.05 15.12
N LEU A 116 -5.43 7.13 14.40
CA LEU A 116 -5.35 7.87 13.15
C LEU A 116 -6.25 7.27 12.06
N LEU A 117 -6.17 5.95 11.85
CA LEU A 117 -6.95 5.29 10.80
C LEU A 117 -8.46 5.39 11.06
N GLU A 118 -8.89 5.20 12.30
CA GLU A 118 -10.31 5.33 12.70
C GLU A 118 -10.80 6.77 12.53
N SER A 119 -9.96 7.76 12.84
CA SER A 119 -10.28 9.18 12.61
C SER A 119 -10.51 9.49 11.13
N ILE A 120 -9.79 8.83 10.21
CA ILE A 120 -9.99 8.96 8.76
C ILE A 120 -11.24 8.18 8.33
N PHE A 121 -11.37 6.91 8.73
CA PHE A 121 -12.42 6.00 8.28
C PHE A 121 -13.83 6.40 8.74
N SER A 122 -13.92 7.10 9.87
CA SER A 122 -15.19 7.61 10.41
C SER A 122 -15.75 8.83 9.65
N GLN A 123 -14.96 9.48 8.79
CA GLN A 123 -15.40 10.66 8.04
C GLN A 123 -16.27 10.30 6.82
N LYS A 124 -17.57 10.55 6.93
CA LYS A 124 -18.54 10.32 5.84
C LYS A 124 -18.28 11.19 4.59
N SER A 125 -17.62 12.34 4.75
CA SER A 125 -17.23 13.23 3.63
C SER A 125 -16.21 12.56 2.70
N LEU A 126 -15.26 11.81 3.26
CA LEU A 126 -14.26 11.07 2.47
C LEU A 126 -14.88 9.87 1.77
N GLU A 127 -15.75 9.13 2.47
CA GLU A 127 -16.52 8.04 1.87
C GLU A 127 -17.32 8.55 0.67
N SER A 128 -17.97 9.70 0.78
CA SER A 128 -18.96 10.12 -0.22
C SER A 128 -18.45 11.00 -1.36
N MET A 129 -17.41 11.83 -1.21
CA MET A 129 -17.09 12.86 -2.21
C MET A 129 -15.60 13.17 -2.42
N CYS A 130 -14.79 13.33 -1.36
CA CYS A 130 -13.47 13.96 -1.51
C CYS A 130 -12.34 13.00 -1.84
N ASN A 131 -12.26 11.82 -1.20
CA ASN A 131 -11.19 10.85 -1.43
C ASN A 131 -11.60 9.44 -0.96
N PRO A 132 -12.48 8.74 -1.71
CA PRO A 132 -12.98 7.43 -1.29
C PRO A 132 -11.87 6.38 -1.20
N ASN A 133 -10.76 6.56 -1.93
CA ASN A 133 -9.62 5.65 -1.87
C ASN A 133 -8.86 5.76 -0.55
N VAL A 134 -8.59 6.97 -0.04
CA VAL A 134 -7.94 7.14 1.28
C VAL A 134 -8.84 6.60 2.39
N TRP A 135 -10.14 6.87 2.31
CA TRP A 135 -11.12 6.26 3.22
C TRP A 135 -11.04 4.72 3.18
N ALA A 136 -11.13 4.12 2.00
CA ALA A 136 -11.10 2.67 1.86
C ALA A 136 -9.76 2.06 2.33
N LEU A 137 -8.63 2.68 1.98
CA LEU A 137 -7.30 2.24 2.43
C LEU A 137 -7.20 2.28 3.95
N SER A 138 -7.71 3.31 4.61
CA SER A 138 -7.70 3.39 6.08
C SER A 138 -8.47 2.22 6.71
N GLY A 139 -9.66 1.89 6.19
CA GLY A 139 -10.43 0.74 6.67
C GLY A 139 -9.78 -0.61 6.38
N LEU A 140 -9.08 -0.75 5.24
CA LEU A 140 -8.28 -1.94 4.94
C LEU A 140 -7.15 -2.13 5.95
N TYR A 141 -6.44 -1.07 6.34
CA TYR A 141 -5.41 -1.15 7.38
C TYR A 141 -5.98 -1.48 8.76
N ILE A 142 -7.12 -0.89 9.15
CA ILE A 142 -7.82 -1.25 10.41
C ILE A 142 -8.16 -2.74 10.41
N SER A 143 -8.73 -3.23 9.31
CA SER A 143 -9.08 -4.65 9.15
C SER A 143 -7.85 -5.54 9.29
N LEU A 144 -6.75 -5.21 8.60
CA LEU A 144 -5.48 -5.94 8.70
C LEU A 144 -4.94 -5.98 10.14
N ILE A 145 -5.02 -4.88 10.89
CA ILE A 145 -4.58 -4.84 12.28
C ILE A 145 -5.43 -5.78 13.14
N HIS A 146 -6.75 -5.80 12.96
CA HIS A 146 -7.64 -6.69 13.72
C HIS A 146 -7.52 -8.16 13.33
N PHE A 147 -7.15 -8.46 12.07
CA PHE A 147 -6.78 -9.81 11.65
C PHE A 147 -5.39 -10.24 12.15
N GLY A 148 -4.43 -9.32 12.19
CA GLY A 148 -2.99 -9.62 12.30
C GLY A 148 -2.32 -9.33 13.64
N ASN A 149 -3.00 -8.69 14.59
CA ASN A 149 -2.48 -8.41 15.93
C ASN A 149 -3.52 -8.80 16.98
N GLY A 150 -3.08 -9.18 18.18
CA GLY A 150 -3.88 -9.77 19.29
C GLY A 150 -5.13 -9.01 19.79
N TYR A 151 -5.57 -7.97 19.09
CA TYR A 151 -6.90 -7.38 19.18
C TYR A 151 -8.01 -8.35 18.73
N ASN A 152 -7.75 -9.24 17.77
CA ASN A 152 -8.63 -10.35 17.33
C ASN A 152 -10.12 -9.99 17.15
N ASN A 153 -10.44 -8.75 16.75
CA ASN A 153 -11.81 -8.32 16.52
C ASN A 153 -12.21 -8.60 15.07
N PHE A 154 -12.35 -9.88 14.74
CA PHE A 154 -12.69 -10.35 13.40
C PHE A 154 -14.05 -9.84 12.91
N GLU A 155 -15.01 -9.65 13.83
CA GLU A 155 -16.34 -9.10 13.50
C GLU A 155 -16.22 -7.66 13.01
N LEU A 156 -15.51 -6.80 13.74
CA LEU A 156 -15.27 -5.42 13.31
C LEU A 156 -14.53 -5.35 11.96
N ALA A 157 -13.50 -6.19 11.77
CA ALA A 157 -12.77 -6.27 10.51
C ALA A 157 -13.71 -6.63 9.34
N ARG A 158 -14.58 -7.63 9.52
CA ARG A 158 -15.59 -8.03 8.52
C ARG A 158 -16.57 -6.91 8.19
N ASP A 159 -17.08 -6.22 9.21
CA ASP A 159 -18.03 -5.13 9.03
C ASP A 159 -17.42 -3.97 8.23
N ILE A 160 -16.16 -3.65 8.51
CA ILE A 160 -15.39 -2.65 7.74
C ILE A 160 -15.25 -3.09 6.29
N LEU A 161 -14.81 -4.33 6.02
CA LEU A 161 -14.67 -4.85 4.66
C LEU A 161 -15.99 -4.86 3.89
N ASN A 162 -17.08 -5.24 4.56
CA ASN A 162 -18.42 -5.25 3.99
C ASN A 162 -18.87 -3.84 3.63
N ARG A 163 -18.65 -2.86 4.51
CA ARG A 163 -18.97 -1.45 4.24
C ARG A 163 -18.21 -0.92 3.04
N ILE A 164 -16.90 -1.16 2.95
CA ILE A 164 -16.09 -0.75 1.79
C ILE A 164 -16.56 -1.46 0.51
N SER A 165 -16.85 -2.76 0.59
CA SER A 165 -17.35 -3.53 -0.55
C SER A 165 -18.70 -3.03 -1.06
N GLN A 166 -19.63 -2.72 -0.14
CA GLN A 166 -20.94 -2.15 -0.48
C GLN A 166 -20.79 -0.76 -1.10
N HIS A 167 -19.86 0.06 -0.58
CA HIS A 167 -19.57 1.37 -1.12
C HIS A 167 -19.20 1.30 -2.62
N TYR A 168 -18.26 0.43 -3.00
CA TYR A 168 -17.83 0.31 -4.39
C TYR A 168 -18.78 -0.52 -5.29
N LYS A 169 -19.65 -1.36 -4.72
CA LYS A 169 -20.70 -2.05 -5.49
C LYS A 169 -21.88 -1.14 -5.84
N SER A 170 -22.25 -0.24 -4.93
CA SER A 170 -23.47 0.58 -5.03
C SER A 170 -23.31 1.80 -5.90
N ARG A 171 -22.07 2.25 -6.13
CA ARG A 171 -21.81 3.40 -6.97
C ARG A 171 -21.20 2.94 -8.29
N GLU A 172 -21.72 3.45 -9.40
CA GLU A 172 -21.05 3.43 -10.71
C GLU A 172 -19.80 4.35 -10.69
N ILE A 173 -19.00 4.34 -9.62
CA ILE A 173 -17.76 5.10 -9.55
C ILE A 173 -16.82 4.53 -10.61
N ASP A 174 -16.12 5.43 -11.31
CA ASP A 174 -14.83 5.18 -11.94
C ASP A 174 -14.03 4.17 -11.13
N ARG A 175 -13.56 3.12 -11.81
CA ARG A 175 -13.01 1.90 -11.22
C ARG A 175 -12.18 2.21 -9.96
N PRO A 176 -12.54 1.67 -8.77
CA PRO A 176 -11.73 1.82 -7.56
C PRO A 176 -10.25 1.57 -7.83
N ASN A 177 -9.39 2.29 -7.11
CA ASN A 177 -7.95 2.09 -7.24
C ASN A 177 -7.62 0.60 -7.05
N TYR A 178 -6.73 0.08 -7.90
CA TYR A 178 -6.34 -1.32 -7.92
C TYR A 178 -5.94 -1.84 -6.53
N MET A 179 -5.28 -1.03 -5.69
CA MET A 179 -4.87 -1.40 -4.33
C MET A 179 -6.07 -1.67 -3.41
N VAL A 180 -7.15 -0.90 -3.55
CA VAL A 180 -8.35 -1.06 -2.73
C VAL A 180 -9.07 -2.35 -3.09
N MET A 181 -9.31 -2.57 -4.39
CA MET A 181 -9.96 -3.81 -4.85
C MET A 181 -9.17 -5.06 -4.49
N SER A 182 -7.86 -4.95 -4.62
CA SER A 182 -6.90 -5.96 -4.24
C SER A 182 -6.94 -6.31 -2.76
N GLY A 183 -6.87 -5.29 -1.90
CA GLY A 183 -6.93 -5.47 -0.46
C GLY A 183 -8.25 -6.10 -0.02
N LEU A 184 -9.38 -5.68 -0.61
CA LEU A 184 -10.69 -6.26 -0.33
C LEU A 184 -10.75 -7.75 -0.70
N LYS A 185 -10.27 -8.12 -1.89
CA LYS A 185 -10.29 -9.53 -2.33
C LYS A 185 -9.40 -10.40 -1.47
N LEU A 186 -8.19 -9.93 -1.15
CA LEU A 186 -7.23 -10.67 -0.32
C LEU A 186 -7.78 -10.86 1.10
N LEU A 187 -8.29 -9.80 1.73
CA LEU A 187 -8.83 -9.88 3.09
C LEU A 187 -10.10 -10.74 3.16
N ALA A 188 -10.98 -10.66 2.15
CA ALA A 188 -12.14 -11.52 2.09
C ALA A 188 -11.78 -13.01 1.85
N ALA A 189 -10.67 -13.30 1.17
CA ALA A 189 -10.16 -14.66 1.04
C ALA A 189 -9.64 -15.20 2.39
N LEU A 190 -8.89 -14.39 3.14
CA LEU A 190 -8.36 -14.74 4.47
C LEU A 190 -9.46 -14.98 5.51
N ASP A 191 -10.60 -14.31 5.38
CA ASP A 191 -11.72 -14.43 6.30
C ASP A 191 -12.66 -15.63 6.01
N THR A 192 -12.51 -16.26 4.84
CA THR A 192 -13.41 -17.32 4.39
C THR A 192 -13.04 -18.67 5.02
N ILE A 193 -13.97 -19.25 5.79
CA ILE A 193 -13.83 -20.61 6.37
C ILE A 193 -13.89 -21.70 5.29
N GLU A 194 -14.61 -21.43 4.19
CA GLU A 194 -14.77 -22.35 3.06
C GLU A 194 -13.50 -22.42 2.20
N THR A 195 -12.68 -23.45 2.39
CA THR A 195 -11.40 -23.63 1.69
C THR A 195 -11.53 -23.51 0.16
N VAL A 196 -12.58 -24.08 -0.45
CA VAL A 196 -12.77 -24.01 -1.92
C VAL A 196 -13.02 -22.58 -2.39
N ARG A 197 -13.81 -21.81 -1.65
CA ARG A 197 -14.11 -20.42 -1.96
C ARG A 197 -12.89 -19.53 -1.72
N ALA A 198 -12.17 -19.74 -0.63
CA ALA A 198 -10.90 -19.06 -0.35
C ALA A 198 -9.89 -19.29 -1.48
N LYS A 199 -9.78 -20.53 -2.00
CA LYS A 199 -8.95 -20.87 -3.15
C LYS A 199 -9.35 -20.13 -4.44
N GLY A 200 -10.64 -20.05 -4.74
CA GLY A 200 -11.11 -19.27 -5.90
C GLY A 200 -10.74 -17.79 -5.78
N MET A 201 -10.96 -17.21 -4.60
CA MET A 201 -10.68 -15.79 -4.35
C MET A 201 -9.18 -15.47 -4.37
N ILE A 202 -8.33 -16.35 -3.84
CA ILE A 202 -6.88 -16.14 -3.85
C ILE A 202 -6.28 -16.32 -5.25
N LEU A 203 -6.83 -17.21 -6.09
CA LEU A 203 -6.42 -17.33 -7.49
C LEU A 203 -6.81 -16.08 -8.30
N ASP A 204 -7.99 -15.52 -8.06
CA ASP A 204 -8.39 -14.25 -8.66
C ASP A 204 -7.47 -13.10 -8.22
N CYS A 205 -7.03 -13.11 -6.95
CA CYS A 205 -6.02 -12.18 -6.44
C CYS A 205 -4.70 -12.36 -7.21
N ILE A 206 -4.18 -13.58 -7.30
CA ILE A 206 -2.92 -13.88 -8.01
C ILE A 206 -2.97 -13.41 -9.46
N LYS A 207 -4.06 -13.73 -10.18
CA LYS A 207 -4.24 -13.31 -11.57
C LYS A 207 -4.23 -11.78 -11.69
N PHE A 208 -4.98 -11.11 -10.82
CA PHE A 208 -5.03 -9.65 -10.79
C PHE A 208 -3.66 -9.03 -10.49
N PHE A 209 -2.97 -9.54 -9.46
CA PHE A 209 -1.69 -9.02 -8.98
C PHE A 209 -0.52 -9.26 -9.93
N LYS A 210 -0.59 -10.33 -10.71
CA LYS A 210 0.34 -10.58 -11.81
C LYS A 210 0.23 -9.50 -12.88
N ASP A 211 -0.99 -9.03 -13.17
CA ASP A 211 -1.24 -8.06 -14.22
C ASP A 211 -1.08 -6.59 -13.74
N SER A 212 -1.06 -6.36 -12.42
CA SER A 212 -0.98 -5.01 -11.82
C SER A 212 0.39 -4.64 -11.25
N ASP A 213 1.44 -5.44 -11.51
CA ASP A 213 2.81 -5.26 -11.02
C ASP A 213 2.99 -5.09 -9.49
N THR A 214 1.97 -5.42 -8.69
CA THR A 214 2.02 -5.32 -7.22
C THR A 214 2.69 -6.53 -6.59
N SER A 215 4.01 -6.57 -6.71
CA SER A 215 4.85 -7.72 -6.34
C SER A 215 4.66 -8.15 -4.87
N GLY A 216 4.47 -7.20 -3.95
CA GLY A 216 4.27 -7.52 -2.53
C GLY A 216 2.97 -8.28 -2.24
N LEU A 217 1.85 -7.80 -2.78
CA LEU A 217 0.55 -8.46 -2.62
C LEU A 217 0.48 -9.78 -3.38
N LEU A 218 1.21 -9.89 -4.50
CA LEU A 218 1.38 -11.15 -5.21
C LEU A 218 2.11 -12.19 -4.35
N VAL A 219 3.20 -11.79 -3.68
CA VAL A 219 3.95 -12.68 -2.76
C VAL A 219 3.06 -13.16 -1.62
N VAL A 220 2.30 -12.27 -1.00
CA VAL A 220 1.36 -12.63 0.08
C VAL A 220 0.28 -13.58 -0.44
N SER A 221 -0.30 -13.30 -1.61
CA SER A 221 -1.36 -14.13 -2.18
C SER A 221 -0.87 -15.52 -2.57
N LEU A 222 0.33 -15.63 -3.15
CA LEU A 222 0.96 -16.92 -3.47
C LEU A 222 1.31 -17.71 -2.21
N SER A 223 1.76 -17.04 -1.15
CA SER A 223 2.07 -17.67 0.13
C SER A 223 0.81 -18.23 0.81
N GLU A 224 -0.29 -17.49 0.75
CA GLU A 224 -1.59 -17.94 1.26
C GLU A 224 -2.19 -19.06 0.40
N ALA A 225 -2.13 -18.94 -0.92
CA ALA A 225 -2.59 -19.99 -1.82
C ALA A 225 -1.83 -21.30 -1.57
N SER A 226 -0.51 -21.25 -1.37
CA SER A 226 0.28 -22.40 -0.97
C SER A 226 -0.27 -23.07 0.31
N ALA A 227 -0.55 -22.28 1.35
CA ALA A 227 -1.10 -22.80 2.61
C ALA A 227 -2.47 -23.47 2.42
N LEU A 228 -3.35 -22.90 1.58
CA LEU A 228 -4.67 -23.46 1.27
C LEU A 228 -4.59 -24.74 0.43
N TYR A 229 -3.59 -24.87 -0.44
CA TYR A 229 -3.44 -26.01 -1.36
C TYR A 229 -2.66 -27.18 -0.75
N ARG A 230 -1.86 -26.97 0.31
CA ARG A 230 -0.96 -27.98 0.91
C ARG A 230 -1.61 -29.34 1.15
N ALA A 231 -2.85 -29.36 1.64
CA ALA A 231 -3.55 -30.58 2.03
C ALA A 231 -4.21 -31.31 0.85
N THR A 232 -4.37 -30.64 -0.30
CA THR A 232 -5.12 -31.16 -1.45
C THR A 232 -4.27 -31.34 -2.70
N ASN A 233 -3.19 -30.57 -2.84
CA ASN A 233 -2.28 -30.60 -3.98
C ASN A 233 -0.89 -30.06 -3.56
N ALA A 234 -0.05 -30.95 -3.04
CA ALA A 234 1.26 -30.60 -2.49
C ALA A 234 2.21 -30.02 -3.55
N ASP A 235 2.19 -30.55 -4.78
CA ASP A 235 3.04 -30.08 -5.87
C ASP A 235 2.71 -28.65 -6.30
N GLU A 236 1.41 -28.33 -6.37
CA GLU A 236 0.95 -26.98 -6.69
C GLU A 236 1.24 -26.00 -5.55
N ALA A 237 1.06 -26.43 -4.30
CA ALA A 237 1.43 -25.64 -3.12
C ALA A 237 2.94 -25.31 -3.11
N GLU A 238 3.79 -26.31 -3.37
CA GLU A 238 5.24 -26.11 -3.43
C GLU A 238 5.64 -25.16 -4.57
N THR A 239 4.98 -25.27 -5.73
CA THR A 239 5.21 -24.37 -6.87
C THR A 239 4.86 -22.92 -6.55
N MET A 240 3.72 -22.69 -5.89
CA MET A 240 3.29 -21.37 -5.43
C MET A 240 4.27 -20.80 -4.39
N ALA A 241 4.70 -21.60 -3.41
CA ALA A 241 5.67 -21.20 -2.40
C ALA A 241 7.04 -20.82 -3.02
N LYS A 242 7.56 -21.62 -3.96
CA LYS A 242 8.80 -21.32 -4.68
C LYS A 242 8.70 -20.03 -5.50
N THR A 243 7.55 -19.80 -6.13
CA THR A 243 7.30 -18.59 -6.91
C THR A 243 7.22 -17.36 -5.99
N ALA A 244 6.54 -17.46 -4.85
CA ALA A 244 6.52 -16.41 -3.82
C ALA A 244 7.93 -16.05 -3.37
N MET A 245 8.78 -17.05 -3.08
CA MET A 245 10.17 -16.86 -2.67
C MET A 245 11.04 -16.21 -3.76
N GLY A 246 10.85 -16.60 -5.02
CA GLY A 246 11.55 -16.00 -6.15
C GLY A 246 11.21 -14.53 -6.33
N ILE A 247 9.93 -14.17 -6.22
CA ILE A 247 9.46 -12.78 -6.33
C ILE A 247 9.89 -11.97 -5.10
N SER A 248 9.78 -12.52 -3.89
CA SER A 248 10.15 -11.84 -2.65
C SER A 248 11.64 -11.43 -2.65
N ALA A 249 12.51 -12.27 -3.20
CA ALA A 249 13.93 -11.95 -3.36
C ALA A 249 14.18 -10.70 -4.21
N LEU A 250 13.31 -10.41 -5.19
CA LEU A 250 13.40 -9.21 -6.03
C LEU A 250 12.92 -7.94 -5.32
N THR A 251 11.99 -8.07 -4.38
CA THR A 251 11.43 -6.92 -3.64
C THR A 251 12.42 -6.26 -2.68
N LYS A 252 13.46 -6.98 -2.25
CA LYS A 252 14.38 -6.59 -1.16
C LYS A 252 13.67 -6.27 0.17
N ASN A 253 12.41 -6.69 0.33
CA ASN A 253 11.68 -6.54 1.57
C ASN A 253 11.92 -7.79 2.45
N PRO A 254 12.56 -7.63 3.63
CA PRO A 254 12.91 -8.77 4.48
C PRO A 254 11.67 -9.49 5.02
N PHE A 255 10.57 -8.78 5.25
CA PHE A 255 9.33 -9.37 5.75
C PHE A 255 8.66 -10.28 4.73
N LEU A 256 8.61 -9.86 3.46
CA LEU A 256 8.08 -10.70 2.37
C LEU A 256 8.94 -11.96 2.14
N SER A 257 10.26 -11.81 2.29
CA SER A 257 11.19 -12.93 2.23
C SER A 257 10.94 -13.93 3.37
N GLU A 258 10.71 -13.43 4.58
CA GLU A 258 10.40 -14.24 5.75
C GLU A 258 9.08 -15.00 5.61
N ILE A 259 8.00 -14.35 5.18
CA ILE A 259 6.71 -15.01 4.91
C ILE A 259 6.87 -16.16 3.91
N SER A 260 7.53 -15.88 2.78
CA SER A 260 7.71 -16.86 1.70
C SER A 260 8.57 -18.05 2.15
N LYS A 261 9.61 -17.76 2.95
CA LYS A 261 10.49 -18.78 3.53
C LYS A 261 9.74 -19.68 4.53
N ASN A 262 8.99 -19.08 5.44
CA ASN A 262 8.20 -19.81 6.43
C ASN A 262 7.18 -20.73 5.75
N CYS A 263 6.53 -20.25 4.69
CA CYS A 263 5.61 -21.05 3.89
C CYS A 263 6.28 -22.30 3.30
N LEU A 264 7.48 -22.16 2.72
CA LEU A 264 8.23 -23.27 2.12
C LEU A 264 8.76 -24.26 3.18
N GLU A 265 9.15 -23.77 4.36
CA GLU A 265 9.61 -24.62 5.46
C GLU A 265 8.49 -25.50 6.01
N VAL A 266 7.27 -24.97 6.12
CA VAL A 266 6.08 -25.71 6.57
C VAL A 266 5.70 -26.84 5.61
N LEU A 267 6.03 -26.74 4.31
CA LEU A 267 5.76 -27.79 3.32
C LEU A 267 6.78 -28.93 3.33
N LYS A 268 7.93 -28.77 4.00
CA LYS A 268 8.99 -29.78 4.09
C LYS A 268 8.85 -30.72 5.30
N LEU A 269 7.87 -30.44 6.16
CA LEU A 269 7.46 -31.26 7.32
C LEU A 269 6.31 -32.18 6.92
#